data_AF-A0A832PD03-F1
#
_entry.id   AF-A0A832PD03-F1
#
_cell.length_a   1.000
_cell.length_b   1.000
_cell.length_c   1.000
_cell.angle_alpha   90.00
_cell.angle_beta   90.00
_cell.angle_gamma   90.00
#
_symmetry.space_group_name_H-M   'P 1'
#
loop_
_entity.id
_entity.type
_entity.pdbx_description
1 polymer ?
#
loop_
_entity_poly.entity_id
_entity_poly.type
_entity_poly.pdbx_seq_one_letter_code
_entity_poly.pdbx_strand_id
1 'polypeptide(L)'
;MKKIKEKIIHFLIISAIVIALSGHASASDLTNITKNMATDAQNTLNLQDPHNTLLITTAGPAKYENSTTEDALQTVKDEIPLQYSNILQLNKPNDPVTFTFIKKENNNAYAIKTTTLMQ
;
A
#
# COMPACT_ATOMS: atom_id res chain seq x y z
N MET A 1 4.71 6.77 -40.49
CA MET A 1 3.45 6.34 -39.83
C MET A 1 3.60 5.33 -38.70
N LYS A 2 4.56 4.37 -38.72
CA LYS A 2 4.72 3.36 -37.64
C LYS A 2 4.95 3.95 -36.24
N LYS A 3 5.85 4.94 -36.11
CA LYS A 3 6.22 5.58 -34.83
C LYS A 3 5.08 6.34 -34.13
N ILE A 4 4.08 6.82 -34.89
CA ILE A 4 2.94 7.56 -34.33
C ILE A 4 1.92 6.58 -33.71
N LYS A 5 1.72 5.42 -34.35
CA LYS A 5 0.82 4.37 -33.84
C LYS A 5 1.33 3.77 -32.52
N GLU A 6 2.64 3.57 -32.37
CA GLU A 6 3.24 3.11 -31.10
C GLU A 6 3.07 4.11 -29.96
N LYS A 7 3.22 5.41 -30.21
CA LYS A 7 3.00 6.45 -29.19
C LYS A 7 1.54 6.51 -28.73
N ILE A 8 0.59 6.36 -29.65
CA ILE A 8 -0.84 6.34 -29.32
C ILE A 8 -1.20 5.11 -28.48
N ILE A 9 -0.62 3.95 -28.81
CA ILE A 9 -0.82 2.71 -28.03
C ILE A 9 -0.23 2.83 -26.63
N HIS A 10 0.99 3.37 -26.49
CA HIS A 10 1.59 3.59 -25.16
C HIS A 10 0.78 4.59 -24.33
N PHE A 11 0.29 5.67 -24.94
CA PHE A 11 -0.56 6.65 -24.25
C PHE A 11 -1.90 6.05 -23.80
N LEU A 12 -2.51 5.19 -24.62
CA LEU A 12 -3.73 4.47 -24.27
C LEU A 12 -3.51 3.50 -23.10
N ILE A 13 -2.42 2.74 -23.10
CA ILE A 13 -2.07 1.81 -22.01
C ILE A 13 -1.84 2.59 -20.71
N ILE A 14 -1.10 3.70 -20.76
CA ILE A 14 -0.87 4.54 -19.58
C ILE A 14 -2.18 5.15 -19.08
N SER A 15 -3.07 5.61 -19.97
CA SER A 15 -4.38 6.16 -19.55
C SER A 15 -5.30 5.09 -18.96
N ALA A 16 -5.26 3.85 -19.47
CA ALA A 16 -6.05 2.74 -18.93
C ALA A 16 -5.56 2.31 -17.54
N ILE A 17 -4.25 2.37 -17.28
CA ILE A 17 -3.67 2.16 -15.95
C ILE A 17 -4.11 3.26 -14.98
N VAL A 18 -4.15 4.53 -15.42
CA VAL A 18 -4.55 5.66 -14.57
C VAL A 18 -6.06 5.63 -14.26
N ILE A 19 -6.91 5.23 -15.21
CA ILE A 19 -8.37 5.15 -15.01
C ILE A 19 -8.76 3.93 -14.16
N ALA A 20 -7.99 2.84 -14.21
CA ALA A 20 -8.15 1.71 -13.29
C ALA A 20 -7.84 2.07 -11.82
N LEU A 21 -7.19 3.21 -11.56
CA LEU A 21 -6.83 3.70 -10.23
C LEU A 21 -7.79 4.78 -9.70
N SER A 22 -8.77 5.21 -10.48
CA SER A 22 -9.76 6.23 -10.09
C SER A 22 -11.17 5.63 -10.03
N GLY A 23 -11.36 4.63 -9.16
CA GLY A 23 -12.66 4.02 -8.85
C GLY A 23 -13.12 4.41 -7.44
N HIS A 24 -14.34 4.94 -7.34
CA HIS A 24 -15.10 5.35 -6.15
C HIS A 24 -14.70 4.64 -4.84
N ALA A 25 -14.32 5.40 -3.81
CA ALA A 25 -14.00 4.86 -2.49
C ALA A 25 -15.27 4.51 -1.70
N SER A 26 -15.74 3.27 -1.83
CA SER A 26 -16.62 2.62 -0.86
C SER A 26 -15.78 1.71 0.03
N ALA A 27 -16.28 1.27 1.19
CA ALA A 27 -15.50 0.52 2.19
C ALA A 27 -14.84 -0.79 1.64
N SER A 28 -15.28 -1.33 0.51
CA SER A 28 -14.61 -2.44 -0.20
C SER A 28 -13.32 -2.03 -0.89
N ASP A 29 -13.17 -0.77 -1.28
CA ASP A 29 -12.05 -0.28 -2.07
C ASP A 29 -10.81 -0.10 -1.21
N LEU A 30 -10.96 0.38 0.03
CA LEU A 30 -9.82 0.50 0.95
C LEU A 30 -9.21 -0.87 1.27
N THR A 31 -10.04 -1.89 1.51
CA THR A 31 -9.57 -3.27 1.74
C THR A 31 -8.86 -3.81 0.51
N ASN A 32 -9.43 -3.66 -0.69
CA ASN A 32 -8.81 -4.13 -1.94
C ASN A 32 -7.49 -3.40 -2.24
N ILE A 33 -7.45 -2.08 -2.08
CA ILE A 33 -6.24 -1.26 -2.25
C ILE A 33 -5.16 -1.72 -1.28
N THR A 34 -5.54 -1.92 -0.01
CA THR A 34 -4.61 -2.30 1.05
C THR A 34 -4.09 -3.71 0.86
N LYS A 35 -4.94 -4.64 0.43
CA LYS A 35 -4.57 -6.02 0.07
C LYS A 35 -3.59 -6.04 -1.10
N ASN A 36 -3.87 -5.32 -2.19
CA ASN A 36 -2.99 -5.27 -3.34
C ASN A 36 -1.63 -4.66 -2.97
N MET A 37 -1.62 -3.56 -2.21
CA MET A 37 -0.40 -2.95 -1.68
C MET A 37 0.41 -3.94 -0.82
N ALA A 38 -0.23 -4.66 0.09
CA ALA A 38 0.44 -5.64 0.94
C ALA A 38 1.01 -6.79 0.10
N THR A 39 0.26 -7.28 -0.88
CA THR A 39 0.71 -8.31 -1.83
C THR A 39 1.91 -7.83 -2.64
N ASP A 40 1.90 -6.59 -3.12
CA ASP A 40 3.01 -6.00 -3.87
C ASP A 40 4.25 -5.85 -3.00
N ALA A 41 4.09 -5.42 -1.74
CA ALA A 41 5.20 -5.33 -0.78
C ALA A 41 5.77 -6.71 -0.45
N GLN A 42 4.92 -7.72 -0.26
CA GLN A 42 5.31 -9.11 -0.07
C GLN A 42 6.11 -9.62 -1.26
N ASN A 43 5.63 -9.41 -2.49
CA ASN A 43 6.30 -9.89 -3.70
C ASN A 43 7.61 -9.16 -3.98
N THR A 44 7.67 -7.87 -3.66
CA THR A 44 8.86 -7.03 -3.92
C THR A 44 9.97 -7.30 -2.91
N LEU A 45 9.64 -7.41 -1.63
CA LEU A 45 10.64 -7.54 -0.56
C LEU A 45 10.79 -8.98 -0.05
N ASN A 46 9.88 -9.89 -0.40
CA ASN A 46 9.80 -11.25 0.15
C ASN A 46 9.72 -11.24 1.69
N LEU A 47 8.64 -10.67 2.24
CA LEU A 47 8.42 -10.46 3.68
C LEU A 47 7.91 -11.74 4.38
N GLN A 48 8.69 -12.82 4.32
CA GLN A 48 8.32 -14.11 4.90
C GLN A 48 8.59 -14.19 6.41
N ASP A 49 9.55 -13.40 6.91
CA ASP A 49 9.99 -13.43 8.30
C ASP A 49 9.42 -12.23 9.08
N PRO A 50 8.47 -12.47 10.01
CA PRO A 50 7.86 -11.39 10.80
C PRO A 50 8.85 -10.71 11.76
N HIS A 51 9.94 -11.36 12.17
CA HIS A 51 10.93 -10.77 13.09
C HIS A 51 11.86 -9.77 12.38
N ASN A 52 12.05 -9.96 11.08
CA ASN A 52 12.89 -9.12 10.24
C ASN A 52 12.09 -8.11 9.41
N THR A 53 10.78 -8.02 9.64
CA THR A 53 9.87 -7.10 8.96
C THR A 53 9.38 -6.03 9.93
N LEU A 54 9.49 -4.77 9.54
CA LEU A 54 8.96 -3.60 10.25
C LEU A 54 7.95 -2.88 9.35
N LEU A 55 6.80 -2.53 9.91
CA LEU A 55 5.81 -1.69 9.27
C LEU A 55 5.78 -0.32 9.95
N ILE A 56 5.99 0.76 9.19
CA ILE A 56 5.74 2.12 9.66
C ILE A 56 4.50 2.63 8.96
N THR A 57 3.51 3.10 9.72
CA THR A 57 2.25 3.60 9.15
C THR A 57 1.79 4.90 9.79
N THR A 58 1.20 5.78 8.99
CA THR A 58 0.46 6.96 9.49
C THR A 58 -0.99 6.64 9.83
N ALA A 59 -1.46 5.42 9.57
CA ALA A 59 -2.78 4.94 9.95
C ALA A 59 -3.03 5.13 11.46
N GLY A 60 -4.30 5.28 11.82
CA GLY A 60 -4.74 5.55 13.18
C GLY A 60 -6.22 5.20 13.40
N PRO A 61 -6.74 5.46 14.61
CA PRO A 61 -8.18 5.35 14.88
C PRO A 61 -9.00 6.44 14.15
N ALA A 62 -8.35 7.30 13.36
CA ALA A 62 -8.99 8.33 12.56
C ALA A 62 -9.99 7.69 11.59
N LYS A 63 -11.25 8.11 11.69
CA LYS A 63 -12.35 7.64 10.84
C LYS A 63 -12.22 8.29 9.47
N TYR A 64 -12.24 7.48 8.42
CA TYR A 64 -12.42 7.90 7.05
C TYR A 64 -13.81 7.49 6.61
N GLU A 65 -14.73 8.43 6.40
CA GLU A 65 -16.14 8.14 6.15
C GLU A 65 -16.74 7.19 7.23
N ASN A 66 -17.24 6.01 6.82
CA ASN A 66 -17.78 4.96 7.70
C ASN A 66 -16.77 3.88 8.10
N SER A 67 -15.49 3.98 7.70
CA SER A 67 -14.44 2.99 7.99
C SER A 67 -13.29 3.59 8.80
N THR A 68 -12.47 2.73 9.42
CA THR A 68 -11.29 3.16 10.16
C THR A 68 -10.03 2.70 9.44
N THR A 69 -8.95 3.46 9.56
CA THR A 69 -7.66 2.97 9.01
C THR A 69 -7.06 1.80 9.81
N GLU A 70 -7.69 1.42 10.93
CA GLU A 70 -7.42 0.16 11.64
C GLU A 70 -7.85 -1.08 10.83
N ASP A 71 -8.94 -0.98 10.06
CA ASP A 71 -9.38 -2.06 9.16
C ASP A 71 -8.35 -2.32 8.06
N ALA A 72 -7.71 -1.25 7.57
CA ALA A 72 -6.60 -1.34 6.64
C ALA A 72 -5.37 -2.00 7.29
N LEU A 73 -5.01 -1.62 8.52
CA LEU A 73 -3.91 -2.27 9.24
C LEU A 73 -4.17 -3.77 9.44
N GLN A 74 -5.40 -4.14 9.76
CA GLN A 74 -5.79 -5.54 9.90
C GLN A 74 -5.67 -6.29 8.57
N THR A 75 -6.12 -5.68 7.47
CA THR A 75 -5.96 -6.25 6.12
C THR A 75 -4.48 -6.48 5.77
N VAL A 76 -3.58 -5.54 6.09
CA VAL A 76 -2.14 -5.72 5.88
C VAL A 76 -1.60 -6.93 6.65
N LYS A 77 -2.05 -7.11 7.90
CA LYS A 77 -1.63 -8.23 8.75
C LYS A 77 -2.14 -9.59 8.26
N ASP A 78 -3.26 -9.62 7.56
CA ASP A 78 -3.81 -10.85 6.99
C ASP A 78 -3.03 -11.30 5.74
N GLU A 79 -2.39 -10.37 5.03
CA GLU A 79 -1.63 -10.65 3.81
C GLU A 79 -0.12 -10.82 4.04
N ILE A 80 0.44 -10.21 5.10
CA ILE A 80 1.87 -10.27 5.43
C ILE A 80 2.06 -10.74 6.88
N PRO A 81 2.96 -11.72 7.14
CA PRO A 81 3.30 -12.09 8.50
C PRO A 81 3.99 -10.92 9.21
N LEU A 82 3.27 -10.27 10.13
CA LEU A 82 3.72 -9.11 10.91
C LEU A 82 3.43 -9.32 12.40
N GLN A 83 4.42 -9.01 13.25
CA GLN A 83 4.23 -8.92 14.69
C GLN A 83 3.83 -7.50 15.09
N TYR A 84 2.90 -7.37 16.03
CA TYR A 84 2.48 -6.05 16.54
C TYR A 84 3.64 -5.24 17.12
N SER A 85 4.64 -5.88 17.73
CA SER A 85 5.86 -5.22 18.22
C SER A 85 6.69 -4.57 17.11
N ASN A 86 6.44 -4.95 15.86
CA ASN A 86 7.14 -4.47 14.67
C ASN A 86 6.24 -3.56 13.83
N ILE A 87 5.25 -2.92 14.46
CA ILE A 87 4.41 -1.90 13.84
C ILE A 87 4.65 -0.57 14.57
N LEU A 88 5.19 0.40 13.85
CA LEU A 88 5.30 1.78 14.32
C LEU A 88 4.17 2.62 13.72
N GLN A 89 3.16 2.89 14.54
CA GLN A 89 2.01 3.69 14.17
C GLN A 89 2.22 5.16 14.58
N LEU A 90 2.31 6.06 13.61
CA LEU A 90 2.56 7.49 13.83
C LEU A 90 1.28 8.28 14.13
N ASN A 91 0.10 7.70 13.84
CA ASN A 91 -1.22 8.29 14.05
C ASN A 91 -1.32 9.76 13.60
N LYS A 92 -1.28 9.97 12.28
CA LYS A 92 -1.34 11.31 11.69
C LYS A 92 -2.64 11.49 10.92
N PRO A 93 -3.75 11.85 11.57
CA PRO A 93 -5.08 11.87 10.97
C PRO A 93 -5.24 12.85 9.81
N ASN A 94 -4.41 13.90 9.76
CA ASN A 94 -4.45 14.93 8.73
C ASN A 94 -3.42 14.71 7.61
N ASP A 95 -2.59 13.68 7.72
CA ASP A 95 -1.61 13.31 6.69
C ASP A 95 -2.20 12.19 5.81
N PRO A 96 -1.76 12.05 4.55
CA PRO A 96 -2.10 10.89 3.75
C PRO A 96 -1.76 9.58 4.47
N VAL A 97 -2.62 8.57 4.31
CA VAL A 97 -2.34 7.24 4.87
C VAL A 97 -1.21 6.61 4.10
N THR A 98 -0.16 6.25 4.83
CA THR A 98 1.05 5.65 4.27
C THR A 98 1.36 4.35 4.98
N PHE A 99 1.91 3.41 4.23
CA PHE A 99 2.46 2.16 4.73
C PHE A 99 3.87 2.02 4.17
N THR A 100 4.85 1.94 5.07
CA THR A 100 6.25 1.71 4.72
C THR A 100 6.66 0.36 5.26
N PHE A 101 6.86 -0.61 4.37
CA PHE A 101 7.33 -1.94 4.71
C PHE A 101 8.85 -1.96 4.63
N ILE A 102 9.49 -2.47 5.67
CA ILE A 102 10.94 -2.54 5.78
C ILE A 102 11.33 -3.98 6.04
N LYS A 103 12.17 -4.56 5.19
CA LYS A 103 12.83 -5.84 5.41
C LYS A 103 14.27 -5.62 5.84
N LYS A 104 14.65 -6.20 6.96
CA LYS A 104 16.05 -6.34 7.36
C LYS A 104 16.60 -7.67 6.86
N GLU A 105 17.74 -7.64 6.20
CA GLU A 105 18.44 -8.85 5.75
C GLU A 105 19.93 -8.65 5.94
N ASN A 106 20.55 -9.45 6.82
CA ASN A 106 21.92 -9.26 7.27
C ASN A 106 22.14 -7.84 7.84
N ASN A 107 23.06 -7.07 7.24
CA ASN A 107 23.36 -5.69 7.60
C ASN A 107 22.63 -4.65 6.73
N ASN A 108 21.73 -5.09 5.84
CA ASN A 108 21.00 -4.22 4.93
C ASN A 108 19.54 -4.07 5.34
N ALA A 109 18.96 -2.93 4.99
CA ALA A 109 17.53 -2.67 5.11
C ALA A 109 16.99 -2.24 3.75
N TYR A 110 15.88 -2.85 3.34
CA TYR A 110 15.17 -2.56 2.10
C TYR A 110 13.78 -2.08 2.45
N ALA A 111 13.31 -1.03 1.80
CA ALA A 111 12.02 -0.44 2.12
C ALA A 111 11.20 -0.15 0.86
N ILE A 112 9.89 -0.35 0.96
CA ILE A 112 8.92 0.16 0.00
C ILE A 112 7.90 1.00 0.76
N LYS A 113 7.62 2.20 0.23
CA LYS A 113 6.60 3.09 0.76
C LYS A 113 5.45 3.18 -0.24
N THR A 114 4.26 2.94 0.27
CA THR A 114 3.02 3.18 -0.46
C THR A 114 2.23 4.26 0.24
N THR A 115 1.59 5.12 -0.55
CA THR A 115 0.71 6.18 -0.07
C THR A 115 -0.66 5.95 -0.67
N THR A 116 -1.65 5.74 0.18
CA THR A 116 -3.04 5.70 -0.26
C THR A 116 -3.51 7.13 -0.42
N LEU A 117 -3.73 7.57 -1.66
CA LEU A 117 -4.38 8.83 -1.93
C LEU A 117 -5.87 8.66 -1.60
N MET A 118 -6.26 9.09 -0.41
CA MET A 118 -7.67 9.25 -0.07
C MET A 118 -8.19 10.45 -0.86
N GLN A 119 -9.03 10.20 -1.85
CA GLN A 119 -9.76 11.23 -2.61
C GLN A 119 -11.05 11.59 -1.89
#